data_AF-A0A1M3D5I7-F1
#
_entry.id   AF-A0A1M3D5I7-F1
#
_cell.length_a   1.000
_cell.length_b   1.000
_cell.length_c   1.000
_cell.angle_alpha   90.00
_cell.angle_beta   90.00
_cell.angle_gamma   90.00
#
_symmetry.space_group_name_H-M   'P 1'
#
loop_
_entity.id
_entity.type
_entity.pdbx_description
1 polymer ?
#
loop_
_entity_poly.entity_id
_entity_poly.type
_entity_poly.pdbx_seq_one_letter_code
_entity_poly.pdbx_strand_id
1 'polypeptide(L)'
;MEEKLTILIEKLADQLGETTEATWGILVAQAKIAAITNFVAGGVFILLAIVSIWLGYIVRRAEKADNDTVKSGIGIGILLALTFLALSLAFIIPAITATFNPEYWALSKLIGLD
;
A
#
# COMPACT_ATOMS: atom_id res chain seq x y z
N MET A 1 -27.28 9.52 -4.52
CA MET A 1 -26.00 8.93 -4.07
C MET A 1 -25.80 9.20 -2.60
N GLU A 2 -26.01 10.45 -2.16
CA GLU A 2 -26.08 10.86 -0.74
C GLU A 2 -27.03 10.00 0.10
N GLU A 3 -28.26 9.77 -0.38
CA GLU A 3 -29.26 8.99 0.37
C GLU A 3 -28.81 7.55 0.71
N LYS A 4 -28.09 6.88 -0.20
CA LYS A 4 -27.53 5.54 0.06
C LYS A 4 -26.36 5.59 1.05
N LEU A 5 -25.57 6.66 1.01
CA LEU A 5 -24.45 6.87 1.92
C LEU A 5 -24.95 7.11 3.34
N THR A 6 -25.97 7.97 3.48
CA THR A 6 -26.63 8.27 4.76
C THR A 6 -27.21 7.00 5.38
N ILE A 7 -27.91 6.17 4.60
CA ILE A 7 -28.45 4.89 5.09
C ILE A 7 -27.34 3.91 5.52
N LEU A 8 -26.19 3.91 4.83
CA LEU A 8 -25.08 3.01 5.19
C LEU A 8 -24.39 3.47 6.48
N ILE A 9 -24.19 4.79 6.64
CA ILE A 9 -23.61 5.36 7.86
C ILE A 9 -24.59 5.24 9.02
N GLU A 10 -25.90 5.44 8.81
CA GLU A 10 -26.94 5.17 9.83
C GLU A 10 -26.93 3.71 10.27
N LYS A 11 -26.84 2.75 9.34
CA LYS A 11 -26.74 1.33 9.70
C LYS A 11 -25.46 1.00 10.48
N LEU A 12 -24.33 1.61 10.12
CA LEU A 12 -23.08 1.46 10.86
C LEU A 12 -23.18 2.06 12.26
N ALA A 13 -23.78 3.25 12.37
CA ALA A 13 -24.03 3.95 13.62
C ALA A 13 -24.96 3.14 14.54
N ASP A 14 -26.07 2.63 14.01
CA ASP A 14 -27.00 1.73 14.73
C ASP A 14 -26.31 0.44 15.20
N GLN A 15 -25.40 -0.13 14.38
CA GLN A 15 -24.65 -1.33 14.76
C GLN A 15 -23.57 -1.07 15.82
N LEU A 16 -23.01 0.14 15.85
CA LEU A 16 -22.00 0.58 16.81
C LEU A 16 -22.61 1.19 18.08
N GLY A 17 -23.92 1.47 18.08
CA GLY A 17 -24.61 2.17 19.17
C GLY A 17 -24.18 3.64 19.30
N GLU A 18 -23.60 4.21 18.25
CA GLU A 18 -23.10 5.59 18.20
C GLU A 18 -23.91 6.44 17.20
N THR A 19 -23.63 7.74 17.14
CA THR A 19 -24.27 8.61 16.14
C THR A 19 -23.57 8.50 14.79
N THR A 20 -24.32 8.79 13.72
CA THR A 20 -23.81 8.89 12.33
C THR A 20 -22.60 9.82 12.23
N GLU A 21 -22.61 10.92 12.99
CA GLU A 21 -21.56 11.94 12.99
C GLU A 21 -20.28 11.45 13.70
N ALA A 22 -20.43 10.74 14.82
CA ALA A 22 -19.31 10.09 15.52
C ALA A 22 -18.66 8.99 14.64
N THR A 23 -19.50 8.16 14.01
CA THR A 23 -19.08 7.09 13.10
C THR A 23 -18.29 7.64 11.90
N TRP A 24 -18.79 8.73 11.30
CA TRP A 24 -18.09 9.41 10.20
C TRP A 24 -16.74 9.99 10.64
N GLY A 25 -16.69 10.62 11.82
CA GLY A 25 -15.44 11.12 12.40
C GLY A 25 -14.39 10.02 12.59
N ILE A 26 -14.80 8.84 13.03
CA ILE A 26 -13.92 7.67 13.18
C ILE A 26 -13.39 7.20 11.82
N LEU A 27 -14.24 7.09 10.80
CA LEU A 27 -13.84 6.69 9.45
C LEU A 27 -12.80 7.63 8.83
N VAL A 28 -12.99 8.94 8.98
CA VAL A 28 -12.01 9.95 8.52
C VAL A 28 -10.72 9.85 9.33
N ALA A 29 -10.79 9.55 10.63
CA ALA A 29 -9.60 9.32 11.44
C ALA A 29 -8.84 8.04 11.03
N GLN A 30 -9.56 6.99 10.64
CA GLN A 30 -8.97 5.75 10.12
C GLN A 30 -8.18 5.97 8.82
N ALA A 31 -8.55 6.96 8.00
CA ALA A 31 -7.78 7.31 6.81
C ALA A 31 -6.32 7.66 7.13
N LYS A 32 -6.07 8.37 8.24
CA LYS A 32 -4.71 8.71 8.69
C LYS A 32 -3.92 7.48 9.12
N ILE A 33 -4.56 6.57 9.85
CA ILE A 33 -3.94 5.31 10.28
C ILE A 33 -3.62 4.47 9.04
N ALA A 34 -4.57 4.32 8.13
CA ALA A 34 -4.40 3.59 6.88
C ALA A 34 -3.27 4.18 6.01
N ALA A 35 -3.17 5.51 5.93
CA ALA A 35 -2.08 6.18 5.24
C ALA A 35 -0.72 5.79 5.83
N ILE A 36 -0.56 5.87 7.15
CA ILE A 36 0.69 5.51 7.83
C ILE A 36 1.03 4.03 7.61
N THR A 37 0.07 3.13 7.82
CA THR A 37 0.28 1.68 7.63
C THR A 37 0.69 1.36 6.19
N ASN A 38 0.04 1.97 5.20
CA ASN A 38 0.36 1.76 3.79
C ASN A 38 1.71 2.36 3.39
N PHE A 39 2.09 3.53 3.92
CA PHE A 39 3.43 4.07 3.71
C PHE A 39 4.52 3.18 4.30
N VAL A 40 4.29 2.64 5.51
CA VAL A 40 5.22 1.69 6.13
C VAL A 40 5.35 0.42 5.29
N ALA A 41 4.24 -0.19 4.88
CA ALA A 41 4.24 -1.38 4.04
C ALA A 41 4.92 -1.13 2.68
N GLY A 42 4.57 -0.04 2.00
CA GLY A 42 5.18 0.36 0.73
C GLY A 42 6.68 0.64 0.86
N GLY A 43 7.09 1.25 1.98
CA GLY A 43 8.50 1.49 2.33
C GLY A 43 9.30 0.20 2.53
N VAL A 44 8.72 -0.80 3.19
CA VAL A 44 9.35 -2.14 3.34
C VAL A 44 9.60 -2.76 1.97
N PHE A 45 8.65 -2.69 1.04
CA PHE A 45 8.84 -3.20 -0.31
C PHE A 45 9.92 -2.44 -1.10
N ILE A 46 10.04 -1.11 -0.92
CA ILE A 46 11.14 -0.34 -1.51
C ILE A 46 12.50 -0.82 -0.97
N LEU A 47 12.60 -1.04 0.34
CA LEU A 47 13.83 -1.56 0.95
C LEU A 47 14.21 -2.93 0.40
N LEU A 48 13.24 -3.84 0.22
CA LEU A 48 13.46 -5.15 -0.39
C LEU A 48 13.93 -5.05 -1.85
N ALA A 49 13.38 -4.11 -2.62
CA ALA A 49 13.84 -3.84 -3.97
C ALA A 49 15.31 -3.37 -3.99
N ILE A 50 15.68 -2.44 -3.09
CA ILE A 50 17.05 -1.95 -2.97
C ILE A 50 18.01 -3.08 -2.56
N VAL A 51 17.63 -3.91 -1.58
CA VAL A 51 18.44 -5.06 -1.13
C VAL A 51 18.65 -6.05 -2.27
N SER A 52 17.61 -6.32 -3.08
CA SER A 52 17.71 -7.23 -4.23
C SER A 52 18.72 -6.73 -5.27
N ILE A 53 18.71 -5.43 -5.57
CA ILE A 53 19.67 -4.79 -6.47
C ILE A 53 21.09 -4.84 -5.89
N TRP A 54 21.22 -4.53 -4.60
CA TRP A 54 22.52 -4.50 -3.91
C TRP A 54 23.16 -5.89 -3.85
N LEU A 55 22.38 -6.94 -3.56
CA LEU A 55 22.85 -8.33 -3.62
C LEU A 55 23.28 -8.71 -5.04
N GLY A 56 22.50 -8.35 -6.06
CA GLY A 56 22.89 -8.57 -7.46
C GLY A 56 24.22 -7.89 -7.82
N TYR A 57 24.46 -6.69 -7.32
CA TYR A 57 25.73 -5.98 -7.50
C TYR A 57 26.89 -6.67 -6.78
N ILE A 58 26.69 -7.15 -5.55
CA ILE A 58 27.71 -7.88 -4.78
C ILE A 58 28.09 -9.18 -5.48
N VAL A 59 27.11 -9.97 -5.91
CA VAL A 59 27.35 -11.24 -6.63
C VAL A 59 28.17 -11.00 -7.89
N ARG A 60 27.80 -9.99 -8.69
CA ARG A 60 28.55 -9.58 -9.89
C ARG A 60 30.01 -9.20 -9.60
N ARG A 61 30.28 -8.63 -8.41
CA ARG A 61 31.62 -8.17 -8.01
C ARG A 61 32.46 -9.28 -7.37
N ALA A 62 31.81 -10.22 -6.68
CA ALA A 62 32.47 -11.31 -5.96
C ALA A 62 32.85 -12.48 -6.88
N GLU A 63 32.08 -12.73 -7.94
CA GLU A 63 32.32 -13.85 -8.84
C GLU A 63 33.33 -13.50 -9.96
N LYS A 64 34.43 -14.27 -10.02
CA LYS A 64 35.20 -14.53 -11.26
C LYS A 64 34.53 -15.64 -12.10
N ALA A 65 33.24 -15.88 -11.90
CA ALA A 65 32.55 -17.09 -12.34
C ALA A 65 31.97 -16.94 -13.76
N ASP A 66 31.67 -18.11 -14.31
CA ASP A 66 31.12 -18.33 -15.64
C ASP A 66 29.98 -17.36 -15.99
N ASN A 67 30.05 -16.79 -17.19
CA ASN A 67 29.27 -15.62 -17.60
C ASN A 67 27.76 -15.89 -17.57
N ASP A 68 27.35 -17.16 -17.70
CA ASP A 68 25.94 -17.56 -17.75
C ASP A 68 25.28 -17.69 -16.37
N THR A 69 26.02 -18.14 -15.34
CA THR A 69 25.52 -18.18 -13.95
C THR A 69 25.35 -16.77 -13.39
N VAL A 70 26.29 -15.87 -13.68
CA VAL A 70 26.22 -14.46 -13.28
C VAL A 70 25.04 -13.75 -13.95
N LYS A 71 24.82 -13.97 -15.26
CA LYS A 71 23.70 -13.37 -16.00
C LYS A 71 22.34 -13.84 -15.48
N SER A 72 22.18 -15.13 -15.21
CA SER A 72 20.93 -15.68 -14.68
C SER A 72 20.60 -15.15 -13.28
N GLY A 73 21.60 -15.07 -12.38
CA GLY A 73 21.44 -14.48 -11.05
C GLY A 73 21.08 -12.99 -11.06
N ILE A 74 21.70 -12.21 -11.95
CA ILE A 74 21.36 -10.79 -12.15
C ILE A 74 19.94 -10.64 -12.70
N GLY A 75 19.54 -11.48 -13.65
CA GLY A 75 18.18 -11.47 -14.22
C GLY A 75 17.11 -11.71 -13.16
N ILE A 76 17.31 -12.68 -12.27
CA ILE A 76 16.41 -12.97 -11.15
C ILE A 76 16.37 -11.79 -10.16
N GLY A 77 17.53 -11.20 -9.85
CA GLY A 77 17.60 -10.04 -8.95
C GLY A 77 16.84 -8.82 -9.49
N ILE A 78 16.93 -8.53 -10.79
CA ILE A 78 16.18 -7.45 -11.44
C ILE A 78 14.67 -7.75 -11.43
N LEU A 79 14.28 -9.00 -11.74
CA LEU A 79 12.88 -9.41 -11.72
C LEU A 79 12.27 -9.23 -10.32
N LEU A 80 12.98 -9.63 -9.26
CA LEU A 80 12.55 -9.47 -7.89
C LEU A 80 12.45 -7.98 -7.50
N ALA A 81 13.42 -7.16 -7.90
CA ALA A 81 13.39 -5.73 -7.65
C ALA A 81 12.18 -5.05 -8.31
N LEU A 82 11.88 -5.39 -9.57
CA LEU A 82 10.69 -4.89 -10.27
C LEU A 82 9.39 -5.35 -9.58
N THR A 83 9.35 -6.60 -9.13
CA THR A 83 8.18 -7.15 -8.43
C THR A 83 7.93 -6.41 -7.12
N PHE A 84 8.96 -6.18 -6.30
CA PHE A 84 8.82 -5.42 -5.06
C PHE A 84 8.48 -3.95 -5.31
N LEU A 85 8.98 -3.36 -6.39
CA LEU A 85 8.63 -1.99 -6.75
C LEU A 85 7.16 -1.87 -7.18
N ALA A 86 6.66 -2.83 -7.96
CA ALA A 86 5.25 -2.90 -8.32
C ALA A 86 4.35 -3.10 -7.08
N LEU A 87 4.74 -3.99 -6.16
CA LEU A 87 4.03 -4.17 -4.89
C LEU A 87 4.04 -2.90 -4.04
N SER A 88 5.16 -2.18 -3.97
CA SER A 88 5.23 -0.92 -3.23
C SER A 88 4.21 0.11 -3.74
N LEU A 89 4.06 0.24 -5.06
CA LEU A 89 3.09 1.15 -5.66
C LEU A 89 1.65 0.80 -5.27
N ALA A 90 1.32 -0.48 -5.13
CA ALA A 90 0.00 -0.93 -4.68
C ALA A 90 -0.35 -0.45 -3.27
N PHE A 91 0.64 -0.18 -2.41
CA PHE A 91 0.43 0.38 -1.07
C PHE A 91 0.57 1.91 -1.05
N ILE A 92 1.53 2.49 -1.77
CA ILE A 92 1.78 3.93 -1.74
C ILE A 92 0.63 4.73 -2.38
N ILE A 93 0.04 4.25 -3.48
CA ILE A 93 -1.04 4.97 -4.16
C ILE A 93 -2.26 5.16 -3.24
N PRO A 94 -2.80 4.11 -2.57
CA PRO A 94 -3.84 4.28 -1.56
C PRO A 94 -3.42 5.17 -0.39
N ALA A 95 -2.16 5.12 0.04
CA ALA A 95 -1.65 5.96 1.14
C ALA A 95 -1.71 7.46 0.81
N ILE A 96 -1.35 7.82 -0.41
CA ILE A 96 -1.43 9.20 -0.91
C ILE A 96 -2.89 9.67 -0.89
N THR A 97 -3.81 8.87 -1.43
CA THR A 97 -5.25 9.21 -1.42
C THR A 97 -5.78 9.38 0.00
N ALA A 98 -5.43 8.47 0.91
CA ALA A 98 -5.85 8.54 2.32
C ALA A 98 -5.26 9.76 3.06
N THR A 99 -4.10 10.27 2.63
CA THR A 99 -3.44 11.44 3.24
C THR A 99 -4.01 12.75 2.74
N PHE A 100 -4.16 12.90 1.42
CA PHE A 100 -4.58 14.17 0.80
C PHE A 100 -6.08 14.31 0.66
N ASN A 101 -6.82 13.21 0.62
CA ASN A 101 -8.27 13.21 0.54
C ASN A 101 -8.88 12.10 1.43
N PRO A 102 -8.80 12.27 2.76
CA PRO A 102 -9.26 11.26 3.72
C PRO A 102 -10.77 11.03 3.65
N GLU A 103 -11.56 12.05 3.27
CA GLU A 103 -13.01 11.95 3.08
C GLU A 103 -13.35 11.06 1.89
N TYR A 104 -12.67 11.25 0.75
CA TYR A 104 -12.83 10.38 -0.41
C TYR A 104 -12.40 8.95 -0.11
N TRP A 105 -11.31 8.76 0.64
CA TRP A 105 -10.88 7.43 1.07
C TRP A 105 -11.91 6.74 1.98
N ALA A 106 -12.47 7.46 2.94
CA ALA A 106 -13.52 6.93 3.80
C ALA A 106 -14.78 6.56 2.99
N LEU A 107 -15.14 7.41 2.04
CA LEU A 107 -16.28 7.19 1.15
C LEU A 107 -16.06 5.98 0.23
N SER A 108 -14.87 5.82 -0.36
CA SER A 108 -14.51 4.68 -1.23
C SER A 108 -14.58 3.36 -0.47
N LYS A 109 -14.10 3.36 0.78
CA LYS A 109 -14.19 2.20 1.68
C LYS A 109 -15.63 1.83 2.00
N LEU A 110 -16.49 2.83 2.23
CA LEU A 110 -17.90 2.62 2.57
C LEU A 110 -18.69 2.01 1.41
N ILE A 111 -18.45 2.50 0.19
CA ILE A 111 -19.17 2.07 -1.01
C ILE A 111 -18.51 0.87 -1.71
N GLY A 112 -17.38 0.38 -1.20
CA GLY A 112 -16.65 -0.76 -1.74
C GLY A 112 -15.99 -0.48 -3.10
N LEU A 113 -15.52 0.76 -3.33
CA LEU A 113 -14.88 1.18 -4.58
C LEU A 113 -13.35 0.99 -4.59
N ASP A 114 -12.83 0.16 -3.70
CA ASP A 114 -11.40 -0.08 -3.51
C ASP A 114 -10.77 -1.01 -4.56
#